data_AF-A0A378BDK5-F1
#
_entry.id   AF-A0A378BDK5-F1
#
_cell.length_a   1.000
_cell.length_b   1.000
_cell.length_c   1.000
_cell.angle_alpha   90.00
_cell.angle_beta   90.00
_cell.angle_gamma   90.00
#
_symmetry.space_group_name_H-M   'P 1'
#
loop_
_entity.id
_entity.type
_entity.pdbx_description
1 polymer ?
#
loop_
_entity_poly.entity_id
_entity_poly.type
_entity_poly.pdbx_seq_one_letter_code
_entity_poly.pdbx_strand_id
1 'polypeptide(L)'
;MTSKTLRLIFPQWQGGNNPPYYLGSQLLSFLSPEAKGPVEIVPVELPTTEPLPRINDITAKPSLIRQLNNAAALIEKHDPNSIVILGGDCLVSLAPFAHLLDKFGDKLGVLWIDSHPDVQTAEQYPNAHAHVLGALMGTGDNDLVAHVKTKLNPSK
;
A
#
# COMPACT_ATOMS: atom_id res chain seq x y z
N MET A 1 22.37 -14.47 9.23
CA MET A 1 21.81 -13.16 9.63
C MET A 1 20.34 -13.39 9.97
N THR A 2 19.86 -12.93 11.13
CA THR A 2 18.45 -13.04 11.50
C THR A 2 17.62 -12.17 10.56
N SER A 3 16.69 -12.78 9.81
CA SER A 3 15.79 -12.08 8.90
C SER A 3 14.99 -11.01 9.67
N LYS A 4 15.11 -9.74 9.27
CA LYS A 4 14.38 -8.62 9.86
C LYS A 4 13.04 -8.46 9.14
N THR A 5 11.98 -9.03 9.71
CA THR A 5 10.60 -8.83 9.23
C THR A 5 9.98 -7.63 9.92
N LEU A 6 9.62 -6.59 9.16
CA LEU A 6 8.84 -5.46 9.65
C LEU A 6 7.35 -5.80 9.58
N ARG A 7 6.60 -5.61 10.66
CA ARG A 7 5.14 -5.54 10.61
C ARG A 7 4.72 -4.09 10.45
N LEU A 8 3.97 -3.80 9.39
CA LEU A 8 3.42 -2.48 9.12
C LEU A 8 1.90 -2.53 9.25
N ILE A 9 1.36 -1.90 10.29
CA ILE A 9 -0.09 -1.74 10.46
C ILE A 9 -0.47 -0.48 9.67
N PHE A 10 -1.30 -0.65 8.64
CA PHE A 10 -1.61 0.42 7.69
C PHE A 10 -3.13 0.53 7.49
N PRO A 11 -3.84 1.25 8.37
CA PRO A 11 -5.30 1.29 8.40
C PRO A 11 -5.91 2.26 7.37
N GLN A 12 -5.35 2.28 6.16
CA GLN A 12 -5.83 3.11 5.05
C GLN A 12 -7.24 2.68 4.64
N TRP A 13 -8.13 3.65 4.47
CA TRP A 13 -9.53 3.41 4.07
C TRP A 13 -9.97 4.25 2.88
N GLN A 14 -9.18 5.28 2.55
CA GLN A 14 -9.46 6.26 1.52
C GLN A 14 -9.28 5.68 0.11
N GLY A 15 -8.38 4.71 -0.08
CA GLY A 15 -8.10 4.11 -1.39
C GLY A 15 -9.27 3.30 -1.91
N GLY A 16 -10.04 2.69 -1.01
CA GLY A 16 -11.34 2.07 -1.31
C GLY A 16 -12.56 2.96 -1.04
N ASN A 17 -12.36 4.20 -0.58
CA ASN A 17 -13.41 5.12 -0.11
C ASN A 17 -14.43 4.46 0.82
N ASN A 18 -13.94 3.68 1.80
CA ASN A 18 -14.80 2.87 2.66
C ASN A 18 -14.30 2.87 4.12
N PRO A 19 -14.86 3.73 4.99
CA PRO A 19 -14.49 3.89 6.40
C PRO A 19 -14.18 2.62 7.22
N PRO A 20 -14.94 1.51 7.10
CA PRO A 20 -14.73 0.31 7.89
C PRO A 20 -13.36 -0.36 7.67
N TYR A 21 -12.64 -0.09 6.56
CA TYR A 21 -11.27 -0.59 6.38
C TYR A 21 -10.34 -0.18 7.53
N TYR A 22 -10.54 1.01 8.11
CA TYR A 22 -9.76 1.48 9.24
C TYR A 22 -9.89 0.53 10.43
N LEU A 23 -11.13 0.21 10.83
CA LEU A 23 -11.41 -0.73 11.91
C LEU A 23 -10.96 -2.15 11.55
N GLY A 24 -11.14 -2.56 10.29
CA GLY A 24 -10.72 -3.86 9.79
C GLY A 24 -9.22 -4.11 9.99
N SER A 25 -8.37 -3.11 9.68
CA SER A 25 -6.93 -3.18 9.91
C SER A 25 -6.57 -3.29 11.40
N GLN A 26 -7.25 -2.51 12.26
CA GLN A 26 -7.04 -2.57 13.71
C GLN A 26 -7.42 -3.95 14.28
N LEU A 27 -8.55 -4.50 13.83
CA LEU A 27 -9.00 -5.82 14.22
C LEU A 27 -8.06 -6.92 13.71
N LEU A 28 -7.60 -6.82 12.46
CA LEU A 28 -6.61 -7.73 11.89
C LEU A 28 -5.30 -7.71 12.70
N SER A 29 -4.86 -6.53 13.15
CA SER A 29 -3.71 -6.40 14.05
C SER A 29 -3.95 -7.08 15.39
N PHE A 30 -5.13 -6.90 15.99
CA PHE A 30 -5.49 -7.54 17.25
C PHE A 30 -5.54 -9.08 17.15
N LEU A 31 -6.06 -9.60 16.04
CA LEU A 31 -6.19 -11.04 15.79
C LEU A 31 -4.89 -11.71 15.32
N SER A 32 -3.89 -10.92 14.91
CA SER A 32 -2.63 -11.46 14.39
C SER A 32 -1.76 -12.05 15.50
N PRO A 33 -0.99 -13.11 15.23
CA PRO A 33 0.03 -13.60 16.16
C PRO A 33 1.04 -12.52 16.52
N GLU A 34 1.75 -12.69 17.64
CA GLU A 34 2.81 -11.77 18.03
C GLU A 34 3.84 -11.55 16.90
N ALA A 35 4.27 -10.30 16.74
CA ALA A 35 5.28 -9.94 15.77
C ALA A 35 6.65 -10.45 16.24
N LYS A 36 7.43 -11.03 15.32
CA LYS A 36 8.80 -11.50 15.60
C LYS A 36 9.87 -10.43 15.35
N GLY A 37 9.45 -9.21 15.01
CA GLY A 37 10.31 -8.11 14.60
C GLY A 37 9.65 -6.76 14.91
N PRO A 38 10.22 -5.63 14.41
CA PRO A 38 9.67 -4.32 14.67
C PRO A 38 8.23 -4.19 14.14
N VAL A 39 7.43 -3.40 14.84
CA VAL A 39 6.07 -3.03 14.46
C VAL A 39 6.01 -1.51 14.31
N GLU A 40 5.46 -1.04 13.21
CA GLU A 40 5.20 0.37 12.95
C GLU A 40 3.74 0.55 12.53
N ILE A 41 3.17 1.71 12.84
CA ILE A 41 1.80 2.07 12.46
C ILE A 41 1.88 3.28 11.53
N VAL A 42 1.37 3.14 10.31
CA VAL A 42 1.29 4.27 9.38
C VAL A 42 0.21 5.24 9.88
N PRO A 43 0.53 6.53 10.06
CA PRO A 43 -0.48 7.52 10.43
C PRO A 43 -1.53 7.66 9.33
N VAL A 44 -2.79 7.39 9.69
CA VAL A 44 -3.96 7.53 8.83
C VAL A 44 -5.04 8.27 9.62
N GLU A 45 -5.65 9.27 9.00
CA GLU A 45 -6.74 10.03 9.61
C GLU A 45 -7.95 9.12 9.90
N LEU A 46 -8.58 9.31 11.05
CA LEU A 46 -9.81 8.58 11.39
C LEU A 46 -10.91 8.88 10.37
N PRO A 47 -11.78 7.89 10.04
CA PRO A 47 -12.92 8.15 9.20
C PRO A 47 -13.85 9.22 9.78
N THR A 48 -14.39 10.05 8.90
CA THR A 48 -15.38 11.09 9.25
C THR A 48 -16.62 10.93 8.38
N THR A 49 -17.66 11.72 8.67
CA THR A 49 -18.87 11.77 7.83
C THR A 49 -18.69 12.62 6.58
N GLU A 50 -17.62 13.41 6.49
CA GLU A 50 -17.36 14.28 5.35
C GLU A 50 -16.92 13.46 4.13
N PRO A 51 -17.47 13.74 2.94
CA PRO A 51 -17.07 13.06 1.73
C PRO A 51 -15.62 13.39 1.36
N LEU A 52 -14.91 12.39 0.84
CA LEU A 52 -13.54 12.56 0.38
C LEU A 52 -13.50 13.32 -0.96
N PRO A 53 -12.68 14.39 -1.10
CA PRO A 53 -12.59 15.13 -2.34
C PRO A 53 -11.91 14.31 -3.43
N ARG A 54 -12.37 14.45 -4.68
CA ARG A 54 -11.74 13.87 -5.87
C ARG A 54 -10.80 14.88 -6.51
N ILE A 55 -9.53 14.51 -6.69
CA ILE A 55 -8.48 15.36 -7.24
C ILE A 55 -7.74 14.57 -8.31
N ASN A 56 -7.63 15.13 -9.52
CA ASN A 56 -7.07 14.46 -10.70
C ASN A 56 -7.66 13.06 -10.88
N ASP A 57 -8.99 13.00 -10.86
CA ASP A 57 -9.79 11.79 -11.01
C ASP A 57 -9.64 10.71 -9.93
N ILE A 58 -8.82 10.92 -8.89
CA ILE A 58 -8.63 10.00 -7.77
C ILE A 58 -9.26 10.54 -6.49
N THR A 59 -10.06 9.70 -5.81
CA THR A 59 -10.64 10.00 -4.50
C THR A 59 -9.53 10.13 -3.44
N ALA A 60 -9.56 11.21 -2.66
CA ALA A 60 -8.63 11.49 -1.55
C ALA A 60 -7.14 11.47 -1.90
N LYS A 61 -6.78 11.74 -3.16
CA LYS A 61 -5.39 11.66 -3.65
C LYS A 61 -4.34 12.29 -2.71
N PRO A 62 -4.52 13.52 -2.18
CA PRO A 62 -3.52 14.10 -1.28
C PRO A 62 -3.27 13.27 -0.01
N SER A 63 -4.31 12.65 0.56
CA SER A 63 -4.18 11.78 1.74
C SER A 63 -3.45 10.49 1.41
N LEU A 64 -3.76 9.88 0.26
CA LEU A 64 -3.08 8.67 -0.21
C LEU A 64 -1.58 8.92 -0.40
N ILE A 65 -1.20 10.02 -1.05
CA ILE A 65 0.21 10.37 -1.25
C ILE A 65 0.93 10.64 0.07
N ARG A 66 0.29 11.34 1.03
CA ARG A 66 0.89 11.53 2.37
C ARG A 66 1.11 10.19 3.08
N GLN A 67 0.14 9.29 3.02
CA GLN A 67 0.22 7.99 3.69
C GLN A 67 1.26 7.06 3.06
N LEU A 68 1.39 7.07 1.73
CA LEU A 68 2.46 6.35 1.02
C LEU A 68 3.84 6.86 1.39
N ASN A 69 4.02 8.19 1.47
CA ASN A 69 5.27 8.79 1.95
C ASN A 69 5.60 8.39 3.40
N ASN A 70 4.61 8.41 4.29
CA ASN A 70 4.78 7.97 5.68
C ASN A 70 5.16 6.49 5.75
N ALA A 71 4.49 5.63 4.98
CA ALA A 71 4.80 4.21 4.91
C ALA A 71 6.23 3.97 4.39
N ALA A 72 6.64 4.65 3.31
CA ALA A 72 7.99 4.58 2.77
C ALA A 72 9.05 4.96 3.80
N ALA A 73 8.86 6.07 4.53
CA ALA A 73 9.79 6.51 5.58
C ALA A 73 9.90 5.51 6.74
N LEU A 74 8.77 4.91 7.17
CA LEU A 74 8.77 3.87 8.20
C LEU A 74 9.47 2.59 7.73
N ILE A 75 9.32 2.22 6.46
CA ILE A 75 10.03 1.07 5.87
C ILE A 75 11.52 1.35 5.79
N GLU A 76 11.93 2.52 5.28
CA GLU A 76 13.33 2.94 5.14
C GLU A 76 14.06 2.95 6.49
N LYS A 77 13.41 3.45 7.55
CA LYS A 77 13.92 3.43 8.94
C LYS A 77 14.41 2.03 9.37
N HIS A 78 13.76 0.97 8.87
CA HIS A 78 14.06 -0.40 9.26
C HIS A 78 14.86 -1.18 8.23
N ASP A 79 14.92 -0.73 6.97
CA ASP A 79 15.51 -1.45 5.83
C ASP A 79 15.21 -2.98 5.86
N PRO A 80 13.94 -3.40 5.98
CA PRO A 80 13.62 -4.80 6.23
C PRO A 80 13.94 -5.71 5.04
N ASN A 81 14.16 -7.00 5.30
CA ASN A 81 14.27 -8.02 4.25
C ASN A 81 12.91 -8.61 3.86
N SER A 82 11.91 -8.46 4.73
CA SER A 82 10.55 -8.93 4.55
C SER A 82 9.59 -8.01 5.28
N ILE A 83 8.38 -7.85 4.74
CA ILE A 83 7.35 -6.99 5.32
C ILE A 83 6.06 -7.80 5.44
N VAL A 84 5.40 -7.69 6.60
CA VAL A 84 4.03 -8.15 6.81
C VAL A 84 3.17 -6.89 6.95
N ILE A 85 2.21 -6.72 6.04
CA ILE A 85 1.32 -5.57 6.04
C ILE A 85 -0.01 -6.03 6.63
N LEU A 86 -0.46 -5.36 7.68
CA LEU A 86 -1.81 -5.53 8.22
C LEU A 86 -2.63 -4.34 7.75
N GLY A 87 -3.11 -4.48 6.51
CA GLY A 87 -3.65 -3.39 5.72
C GLY A 87 -5.10 -3.03 6.07
N GLY A 88 -5.50 -1.90 5.51
CA GLY A 88 -6.85 -1.64 5.02
C GLY A 88 -6.94 -1.99 3.53
N ASP A 89 -7.26 -1.04 2.66
CA ASP A 89 -7.45 -1.32 1.21
C ASP A 89 -6.17 -1.72 0.43
N CYS A 90 -6.32 -2.27 -0.79
CA CYS A 90 -5.22 -2.90 -1.54
C CYS A 90 -4.03 -1.97 -1.86
N LEU A 91 -4.23 -0.64 -1.89
CA LEU A 91 -3.16 0.31 -2.20
C LEU A 91 -2.06 0.37 -1.12
N VAL A 92 -2.33 -0.12 0.09
CA VAL A 92 -1.32 -0.26 1.17
C VAL A 92 -0.11 -1.11 0.77
N SER A 93 -0.22 -1.93 -0.26
CA SER A 93 0.86 -2.77 -0.79
C SER A 93 1.88 -2.00 -1.63
N LEU A 94 1.56 -0.78 -2.11
CA LEU A 94 2.40 -0.06 -3.07
C LEU A 94 3.80 0.23 -2.53
N ALA A 95 3.92 0.94 -1.40
CA ALA A 95 5.22 1.27 -0.81
C ALA A 95 6.01 0.03 -0.33
N PRO A 96 5.39 -0.95 0.36
CA PRO A 96 6.06 -2.21 0.71
C PRO A 96 6.61 -2.99 -0.49
N PHE A 97 5.81 -3.16 -1.55
CA PHE A 97 6.28 -3.88 -2.75
C PHE A 97 7.32 -3.06 -3.53
N ALA A 98 7.20 -1.74 -3.59
CA ALA A 98 8.25 -0.89 -4.17
C ALA A 98 9.60 -1.07 -3.45
N HIS A 99 9.61 -1.10 -2.12
CA HIS A 99 10.82 -1.39 -1.33
C HIS A 99 11.41 -2.77 -1.64
N LEU A 100 10.56 -3.80 -1.71
CA LEU A 100 11.02 -5.16 -2.00
C LEU A 100 11.52 -5.29 -3.44
N LEU A 101 10.88 -4.60 -4.41
CA LEU A 101 11.34 -4.53 -5.80
C LEU A 101 12.73 -3.89 -5.88
N ASP A 102 12.95 -2.78 -5.18
CA ASP A 102 14.27 -2.14 -5.11
C ASP A 102 15.33 -3.04 -4.44
N LYS A 103 14.94 -3.80 -3.43
CA LYS A 103 15.85 -4.70 -2.68
C LYS A 103 16.21 -5.97 -3.46
N PHE A 104 15.27 -6.55 -4.20
CA PHE A 104 15.44 -7.87 -4.82
C PHE A 104 15.52 -7.84 -6.35
N GLY A 105 15.13 -6.74 -6.99
CA GLY A 105 15.10 -6.60 -8.44
C GLY A 105 14.32 -7.72 -9.14
N ASP A 106 14.83 -8.20 -10.27
CA ASP A 106 14.21 -9.24 -11.12
C ASP A 106 14.09 -10.63 -10.46
N LYS A 107 14.61 -10.79 -9.23
CA LYS A 107 14.44 -12.01 -8.43
C LYS A 107 13.14 -12.01 -7.63
N LEU A 108 12.47 -10.86 -7.48
CA LEU A 108 11.14 -10.78 -6.89
C LEU A 108 10.09 -11.18 -7.93
N GLY A 109 9.11 -11.96 -7.49
CA GLY A 109 7.84 -12.14 -8.19
C GLY A 109 6.68 -11.75 -7.29
N VAL A 110 5.55 -11.38 -7.89
CA VAL A 110 4.35 -10.94 -7.16
C VAL A 110 3.22 -11.93 -7.43
N LEU A 111 2.84 -12.67 -6.39
CA LEU A 111 1.63 -13.49 -6.41
C LEU A 111 0.45 -12.65 -5.90
N TRP A 112 -0.31 -12.07 -6.82
CA TRP A 112 -1.51 -11.28 -6.50
C TRP A 112 -2.74 -12.18 -6.35
N ILE A 113 -3.16 -12.44 -5.10
CA ILE A 113 -4.33 -13.28 -4.80
C ILE A 113 -5.51 -12.36 -4.54
N ASP A 114 -6.28 -12.08 -5.59
CA ASP A 114 -7.45 -11.22 -5.52
C ASP A 114 -8.49 -11.68 -6.56
N SER A 115 -9.75 -11.32 -6.35
CA SER A 115 -10.80 -11.49 -7.36
C SER A 115 -10.63 -10.49 -8.53
N HIS A 116 -9.94 -9.37 -8.30
CA HIS A 116 -9.74 -8.30 -9.26
C HIS A 116 -8.25 -8.11 -9.57
N PRO A 117 -7.89 -7.63 -10.78
CA PRO A 117 -6.48 -7.50 -11.16
C PRO A 117 -5.81 -6.22 -10.64
N ASP A 118 -6.56 -5.23 -10.16
CA ASP A 118 -6.05 -3.94 -9.67
C ASP A 118 -5.09 -3.20 -10.62
N VAL A 119 -5.42 -3.26 -11.92
CA VAL A 119 -4.69 -2.59 -13.01
C VAL A 119 -5.46 -1.42 -13.64
N GLN A 120 -6.57 -1.00 -13.06
CA GLN A 120 -7.34 0.13 -13.58
C GLN A 120 -6.58 1.45 -13.36
N THR A 121 -6.84 2.45 -14.19
CA THR A 121 -6.34 3.82 -14.01
C THR A 121 -7.46 4.74 -13.53
N ALA A 122 -7.11 5.99 -13.20
CA ALA A 122 -8.08 7.01 -12.78
C ALA A 122 -9.14 7.33 -13.85
N GLU A 123 -8.85 7.06 -15.13
CA GLU A 123 -9.81 7.20 -16.24
C GLU A 123 -10.93 6.16 -16.17
N GLN A 124 -10.65 4.99 -15.59
CA GLN A 124 -11.56 3.85 -15.53
C GLN A 124 -12.28 3.78 -14.18
N TYR A 125 -11.59 4.10 -13.08
CA TYR A 125 -12.15 4.00 -11.74
C TYR A 125 -11.52 5.01 -10.77
N PRO A 126 -12.30 5.73 -9.94
CA PRO A 126 -11.77 6.81 -9.11
C PRO A 126 -11.09 6.36 -7.82
N ASN A 127 -11.32 5.13 -7.35
CA ASN A 127 -10.79 4.64 -6.09
C ASN A 127 -9.47 3.89 -6.33
N ALA A 128 -8.40 4.37 -5.71
CA ALA A 128 -7.03 3.95 -6.02
C ALA A 128 -6.64 2.54 -5.55
N HIS A 129 -7.48 1.86 -4.75
CA HIS A 129 -7.26 0.45 -4.42
C HIS A 129 -7.22 -0.45 -5.67
N ALA A 130 -7.91 -0.04 -6.75
CA ALA A 130 -7.95 -0.78 -8.01
C ALA A 130 -6.80 -0.43 -8.97
N HIS A 131 -5.84 0.39 -8.54
CA HIS A 131 -4.73 0.90 -9.37
C HIS A 131 -3.38 0.29 -9.00
N VAL A 132 -3.28 -0.35 -7.83
CA VAL A 132 -2.00 -0.64 -7.17
C VAL A 132 -1.08 -1.55 -7.98
N LEU A 133 -1.60 -2.61 -8.61
CA LEU A 133 -0.77 -3.52 -9.40
C LEU A 133 -0.32 -2.85 -10.69
N GLY A 134 -1.20 -2.07 -11.33
CA GLY A 134 -0.85 -1.21 -12.47
C GLY A 134 0.27 -0.22 -12.12
N ALA A 135 0.17 0.45 -10.97
CA ALA A 135 1.17 1.40 -10.50
C ALA A 135 2.53 0.74 -10.22
N LEU A 136 2.54 -0.47 -9.66
CA LEU A 136 3.76 -1.28 -9.47
C LEU A 136 4.44 -1.60 -10.81
N MET A 137 3.66 -1.78 -11.88
CA MET A 137 4.16 -2.01 -13.24
C MET A 137 4.53 -0.71 -13.96
N GLY A 138 4.36 0.45 -13.32
CA GLY A 138 4.64 1.77 -13.89
C GLY A 138 3.53 2.34 -14.77
N THR A 139 2.29 1.87 -14.62
CA THR A 139 1.12 2.32 -15.38
C THR A 139 0.14 3.07 -14.48
N GLY A 140 -0.49 4.12 -15.00
CA GLY A 140 -1.53 4.87 -14.30
C GLY A 140 -1.08 6.24 -13.83
N ASP A 141 -1.55 6.64 -12.64
CA ASP A 141 -1.31 7.99 -12.11
C ASP A 141 0.16 8.25 -11.77
N ASN A 142 0.69 9.37 -12.25
CA ASN A 142 2.11 9.72 -12.10
C ASN A 142 2.56 9.83 -10.63
N ASP A 143 1.70 10.29 -9.72
CA ASP A 143 2.08 10.45 -8.32
C ASP A 143 2.16 9.09 -7.60
N LEU A 144 1.31 8.13 -8.00
CA LEU A 144 1.41 6.74 -7.53
C LEU A 144 2.64 6.05 -8.11
N VAL A 145 2.85 6.13 -9.43
CA VAL A 145 4.00 5.52 -10.12
C VAL A 145 5.33 6.09 -9.63
N ALA A 146 5.38 7.36 -9.23
CA ALA A 146 6.59 7.97 -8.67
C ALA A 146 7.11 7.29 -7.40
N HIS A 147 6.26 6.56 -6.65
CA HIS A 147 6.68 5.77 -5.50
C HIS A 147 7.39 4.46 -5.88
N VAL A 148 7.39 4.08 -7.16
CA VAL A 148 7.91 2.80 -7.66
C VAL A 148 9.16 3.05 -8.49
N LYS A 149 10.33 3.02 -7.84
CA LYS A 149 11.62 3.23 -8.51
C LYS A 149 11.97 2.05 -9.42
N THR A 150 11.93 0.83 -8.91
CA THR A 150 12.06 -0.41 -9.71
C THR A 150 10.67 -0.96 -10.03
N LYS A 151 10.37 -1.08 -11.32
CA LYS A 151 9.02 -1.43 -11.80
C LYS A 151 8.90 -2.96 -11.82
N LEU A 152 7.74 -3.47 -11.45
CA LEU A 152 7.42 -4.88 -11.60
C LEU A 152 7.37 -5.23 -13.09
N ASN A 153 8.16 -6.21 -13.50
CA ASN A 153 8.04 -6.78 -14.84
C ASN A 153 6.75 -7.63 -14.92
N PRO A 154 5.87 -7.42 -15.91
CA PRO A 154 4.60 -8.17 -16.04
C PRO A 154 4.74 -9.71 -16.10
N SER A 155 5.95 -10.22 -16.37
CA SER A 155 6.25 -11.67 -16.40
C SER A 155 6.67 -12.25 -15.04
N LYS A 156 6.65 -11.44 -13.97
CA LYS A 156 7.09 -11.78 -12.60
C LYS A 156 5.96 -11.61 -11.60
#